data_AF-A0A7S0FKV7-F1
#
_entry.id   AF-A0A7S0FKV7-F1
#
_cell.length_a   1.000
_cell.length_b   1.000
_cell.length_c   1.000
_cell.angle_alpha   90.00
_cell.angle_beta   90.00
_cell.angle_gamma   90.00
#
_symmetry.space_group_name_H-M   'P 1'
#
loop_
_entity.id
_entity.type
_entity.pdbx_description
1 polymer ?
#
loop_
_entity_poly.entity_id
_entity_poly.type
_entity_poly.pdbx_seq_one_letter_code
_entity_poly.pdbx_strand_id
1 'polypeptide(L)'
;FVSNASLVRPLGENARLKVTQDLADLELCLEQLVVKGGSTTSLGQMDGGRPYAELRATRNMLFWNGLENDATPATDIAKAVLREAWVKDVRPSTVLHFLVSFAPPLLSSPHHSKRMAVEEYVNTLVKYDGSVDDGEASAWMTTLACCDNYHQRASVGGNIGGGGDSRVAAILESLGPELLRRRRL
;
A
#
# COMPACT_ATOMS: atom_id res chain seq x y z
N PHE A 1 0.95 -10.91 4.10
CA PHE A 1 0.40 -10.01 5.15
C PHE A 1 0.29 -8.57 4.65
N VAL A 2 1.42 -7.88 4.39
CA VAL A 2 1.47 -6.44 4.05
C VAL A 2 0.52 -6.05 2.91
N SER A 3 0.50 -6.81 1.81
CA SER A 3 -0.39 -6.54 0.67
C SER A 3 -1.87 -6.58 1.06
N ASN A 4 -2.28 -7.56 1.88
CA ASN A 4 -3.66 -7.62 2.39
C ASN A 4 -3.97 -6.43 3.31
N ALA A 5 -3.05 -6.10 4.22
CA ALA A 5 -3.22 -4.99 5.16
C ALA A 5 -3.35 -3.64 4.43
N SER A 6 -2.62 -3.44 3.33
CA SER A 6 -2.66 -2.21 2.54
C SER A 6 -3.98 -1.98 1.80
N LEU A 7 -4.79 -3.03 1.59
CA LEU A 7 -6.09 -2.94 0.91
C LEU A 7 -7.25 -2.64 1.87
N VAL A 8 -6.99 -2.59 3.18
CA VAL A 8 -7.99 -2.26 4.20
C VAL A 8 -8.21 -0.73 4.22
N ARG A 9 -9.46 -0.29 4.40
CA ARG A 9 -9.85 1.11 4.59
C ARG A 9 -9.09 1.78 5.76
N PRO A 10 -9.07 3.12 5.85
CA PRO A 10 -8.25 3.83 6.82
C PRO A 10 -8.61 3.36 8.21
N LEU A 11 -7.60 2.86 8.91
CA LEU A 11 -7.78 2.35 10.25
C LEU A 11 -7.92 3.53 11.21
N GLY A 12 -8.92 3.45 12.09
CA GLY A 12 -8.94 4.31 13.27
C GLY A 12 -7.71 4.06 14.15
N GLU A 13 -7.38 5.00 15.02
CA GLU A 13 -6.17 4.95 15.86
C GLU A 13 -6.00 3.63 16.62
N ASN A 14 -7.06 3.16 17.29
CA ASN A 14 -7.05 1.87 18.00
C ASN A 14 -6.77 0.68 17.07
N ALA A 15 -7.28 0.73 15.84
CA ALA A 15 -7.05 -0.33 14.86
C ALA A 15 -5.61 -0.28 14.32
N ARG A 16 -5.01 0.90 14.13
CA ARG A 16 -3.58 1.04 13.79
C ARG A 16 -2.68 0.48 14.88
N LEU A 17 -2.98 0.79 16.14
CA LEU A 17 -2.25 0.25 17.30
C LEU A 17 -2.36 -1.27 17.36
N LYS A 18 -3.57 -1.81 17.14
CA LYS A 18 -3.79 -3.26 17.08
C LYS A 18 -2.99 -3.93 15.96
N VAL A 19 -3.04 -3.41 14.73
CA VAL A 19 -2.25 -3.96 13.62
C VAL A 19 -0.75 -3.88 13.91
N THR A 20 -0.29 -2.82 14.58
CA THR A 20 1.11 -2.69 14.98
C THR A 20 1.52 -3.76 16.00
N GLN A 21 0.64 -4.07 16.96
CA GLN A 21 0.83 -5.17 17.90
C GLN A 21 0.83 -6.53 17.19
N ASP A 22 -0.17 -6.79 16.34
CA ASP A 22 -0.27 -8.04 15.57
C ASP A 22 0.97 -8.24 14.68
N LEU A 23 1.52 -7.15 14.13
CA LEU A 23 2.79 -7.16 13.40
C LEU A 23 3.99 -7.52 14.29
N ALA A 24 4.03 -7.06 15.54
CA ALA A 24 5.09 -7.38 16.49
C ALA A 24 5.03 -8.86 16.90
N ASP A 25 3.84 -9.36 17.15
CA ASP A 25 3.62 -10.77 17.50
C ASP A 25 3.95 -11.69 16.31
N LEU A 26 3.57 -11.31 15.09
CA LEU A 26 3.95 -12.02 13.86
C LEU A 26 5.47 -12.06 13.68
N GLU A 27 6.17 -10.94 13.86
CA GLU A 27 7.64 -10.85 13.78
C GLU A 27 8.30 -11.83 14.77
N LEU A 28 7.84 -11.85 16.02
CA LEU A 28 8.34 -12.76 17.05
C LEU A 28 8.08 -14.24 16.70
N CYS A 29 6.87 -14.56 16.25
CA CYS A 29 6.51 -15.93 15.84
C CYS A 29 7.35 -16.40 14.65
N LEU A 30 7.59 -15.54 13.67
CA LEU A 30 8.42 -15.86 12.51
C LEU A 30 9.88 -16.11 12.91
N GLU A 31 10.45 -15.26 13.78
CA GLU A 31 11.84 -15.43 14.24
C GLU A 31 12.00 -16.77 14.99
N GLN A 32 11.05 -17.09 15.87
CA GLN A 32 11.03 -18.38 16.57
C GLN A 32 10.90 -19.57 15.62
N LEU A 33 10.08 -19.44 14.57
CA LEU A 33 9.89 -20.49 13.58
C LEU A 33 11.17 -20.75 12.78
N VAL A 34 11.86 -19.69 12.36
CA VAL A 34 13.13 -19.76 11.62
C VAL A 34 14.21 -20.44 12.47
N VAL A 35 14.35 -20.03 13.73
CA VAL A 35 15.31 -20.63 14.68
C VAL A 35 14.98 -22.11 14.94
N LYS A 36 13.71 -22.45 15.19
CA LYS A 36 13.29 -23.85 15.39
C LYS A 36 13.46 -24.71 14.15
N GLY A 37 13.36 -24.11 12.96
CA GLY A 37 13.60 -24.76 11.67
C GLY A 37 15.08 -25.07 11.38
N GLY A 38 16.00 -24.75 12.30
CA GLY A 38 17.43 -25.01 12.14
C GLY A 38 18.16 -24.00 11.25
N SER A 39 17.51 -22.90 10.88
CA SER A 39 18.16 -21.80 10.15
C SER A 39 19.10 -21.05 11.09
N THR A 40 20.32 -20.79 10.65
CA THR A 40 21.27 -19.89 11.31
C THR A 40 21.13 -18.44 10.85
N THR A 41 20.24 -18.20 9.89
CA THR A 41 19.99 -16.90 9.26
C THR A 41 18.80 -16.22 9.94
N SER A 42 18.96 -14.98 10.40
CA SER A 42 17.85 -14.20 10.98
C SER A 42 16.87 -13.71 9.90
N LEU A 43 15.65 -13.32 10.28
CA LEU A 43 14.68 -12.78 9.32
C LEU A 43 15.23 -11.61 8.50
N GLY A 44 16.06 -10.76 9.12
CA GLY A 44 16.70 -9.61 8.46
C GLY A 44 17.78 -9.98 7.44
N GLN A 45 18.20 -11.24 7.38
CA GLN A 45 19.19 -11.74 6.43
C GLN A 45 18.55 -12.58 5.31
N MET A 46 17.31 -13.06 5.49
CA MET A 46 16.59 -13.83 4.49
C MET A 46 16.25 -12.98 3.26
N ASP A 47 16.56 -13.46 2.06
CA ASP A 47 16.35 -12.76 0.77
C ASP A 47 16.85 -11.30 0.79
N GLY A 48 18.05 -11.10 1.35
CA GLY A 48 18.67 -9.78 1.49
C GLY A 48 17.93 -8.85 2.47
N GLY A 49 17.06 -9.39 3.32
CA GLY A 49 16.29 -8.65 4.32
C GLY A 49 15.10 -7.90 3.77
N ARG A 50 14.80 -7.98 2.46
CA ARG A 50 13.76 -7.17 1.81
C ARG A 50 12.34 -7.43 2.36
N PRO A 51 11.87 -8.68 2.51
CA PRO A 51 10.54 -8.93 3.07
C PRO A 51 10.41 -8.44 4.52
N TYR A 52 11.49 -8.55 5.30
CA TYR A 52 11.55 -8.09 6.67
C TYR A 52 11.57 -6.55 6.76
N ALA A 53 12.32 -5.88 5.88
CA ALA A 53 12.33 -4.43 5.78
C ALA A 53 10.93 -3.88 5.44
N GLU A 54 10.20 -4.51 4.52
CA GLU A 54 8.83 -4.13 4.19
C GLU A 54 7.87 -4.27 5.39
N LEU A 55 8.01 -5.36 6.16
CA LEU A 55 7.24 -5.58 7.39
C LEU A 55 7.48 -4.45 8.40
N ARG A 56 8.75 -4.07 8.61
CA ARG A 56 9.14 -3.00 9.53
C ARG A 56 8.65 -1.63 9.06
N ALA A 57 8.78 -1.34 7.77
CA ALA A 57 8.36 -0.09 7.17
C ALA A 57 6.84 0.11 7.22
N THR A 58 6.07 -0.98 7.13
CA THR A 58 4.60 -0.97 7.27
C THR A 58 4.15 -0.34 8.59
N ARG A 59 4.89 -0.53 9.70
CA ARG A 59 4.55 0.11 10.98
C ARG A 59 4.58 1.63 10.89
N ASN A 60 5.63 2.19 10.28
CA ASN A 60 5.73 3.64 10.08
C ASN A 60 4.67 4.14 9.10
N MET A 61 4.41 3.38 8.04
CA MET A 61 3.37 3.68 7.05
C MET A 61 1.98 3.82 7.69
N LEU A 62 1.62 2.96 8.64
CA LEU A 62 0.30 2.99 9.29
C LEU A 62 0.01 4.33 9.99
N PHE A 63 1.03 5.00 10.51
CA PHE A 63 0.89 6.28 11.21
C PHE A 63 1.16 7.50 10.31
N TRP A 64 1.26 7.30 8.99
CA TRP A 64 1.39 8.41 8.06
C TRP A 64 0.12 9.28 8.08
N ASN A 65 0.32 10.59 8.22
CA ASN A 65 -0.74 11.59 8.40
C ASN A 65 -0.66 12.73 7.37
N GLY A 66 -0.03 12.50 6.22
CA GLY A 66 0.19 13.53 5.20
C GLY A 66 -1.07 14.08 4.50
N LEU A 67 -2.26 13.60 4.87
CA LEU A 67 -3.55 14.10 4.38
C LEU A 67 -4.26 15.05 5.36
N GLU A 68 -3.76 15.23 6.60
CA GLU A 68 -4.43 16.04 7.63
C GLU A 68 -4.62 17.51 7.24
N ASN A 69 -3.77 18.05 6.38
CA ASN A 69 -3.87 19.44 5.91
C ASN A 69 -4.53 19.52 4.54
N ASP A 70 -5.83 19.84 4.52
CA ASP A 70 -6.67 19.98 3.33
C ASP A 70 -6.20 21.06 2.33
N ALA A 71 -5.39 22.03 2.76
CA ALA A 71 -4.86 23.07 1.89
C ALA A 71 -3.66 22.60 1.03
N THR A 72 -3.05 21.47 1.37
CA THR A 72 -1.88 20.95 0.63
C THR A 72 -2.32 20.40 -0.73
N PRO A 73 -1.72 20.84 -1.84
CA PRO A 73 -2.05 20.31 -3.15
C PRO A 73 -1.55 18.87 -3.31
N ALA A 74 -2.30 18.07 -4.07
CA ALA A 74 -2.02 16.65 -4.31
C ALA A 74 -0.58 16.39 -4.79
N THR A 75 -0.04 17.28 -5.65
CA THR A 75 1.31 17.16 -6.20
C THR A 75 2.40 17.33 -5.15
N ASP A 76 2.18 18.17 -4.13
CA ASP A 76 3.15 18.34 -3.04
C ASP A 76 3.02 17.21 -2.01
N ILE A 77 1.82 16.68 -1.78
CA ILE A 77 1.62 15.46 -0.99
C ILE A 77 2.35 14.29 -1.67
N ALA A 78 2.23 14.11 -2.99
CA ALA A 78 2.93 13.06 -3.72
C ALA A 78 4.47 13.17 -3.56
N LYS A 79 5.02 14.38 -3.64
CA LYS A 79 6.46 14.63 -3.38
C LYS A 79 6.85 14.34 -1.93
N ALA A 80 5.98 14.67 -0.96
CA ALA A 80 6.21 14.40 0.45
C ALA A 80 6.23 12.89 0.72
N VAL A 81 5.27 12.14 0.18
CA VAL A 81 5.24 10.66 0.25
C VAL A 81 6.55 10.07 -0.25
N LEU A 82 7.07 10.54 -1.40
CA LEU A 82 8.35 10.06 -1.94
C LEU A 82 9.58 10.33 -1.04
N ARG A 83 9.47 11.22 -0.06
CA ARG A 83 10.54 11.53 0.90
C ARG A 83 10.38 10.78 2.22
N GLU A 84 9.25 10.10 2.42
CA GLU A 84 9.00 9.31 3.61
C GLU A 84 10.02 8.17 3.73
N ALA A 85 10.56 7.99 4.94
CA ALA A 85 11.60 7.01 5.19
C ALA A 85 11.15 5.56 4.91
N TRP A 86 9.84 5.29 5.05
CA TRP A 86 9.27 3.96 4.85
C TRP A 86 9.04 3.63 3.37
N VAL A 87 8.97 4.61 2.47
CA VAL A 87 8.61 4.38 1.05
C VAL A 87 9.67 3.56 0.30
N LYS A 88 10.95 3.72 0.64
CA LYS A 88 12.04 2.94 0.02
C LYS A 88 12.00 1.45 0.35
N ASP A 89 11.39 1.10 1.48
CA ASP A 89 11.40 -0.25 2.05
C ASP A 89 10.09 -0.99 1.75
N VAL A 90 9.08 -0.33 1.19
CA VAL A 90 7.81 -0.94 0.78
C VAL A 90 7.66 -0.98 -0.74
N ARG A 91 6.85 -1.92 -1.23
CA ARG A 91 6.58 -2.04 -2.66
C ARG A 91 5.66 -0.93 -3.18
N PRO A 92 5.79 -0.53 -4.45
CA PRO A 92 4.89 0.44 -5.07
C PRO A 92 3.40 0.08 -4.90
N SER A 93 3.01 -1.18 -5.13
CA SER A 93 1.62 -1.61 -4.96
C SER A 93 1.13 -1.39 -3.53
N THR A 94 1.97 -1.65 -2.52
CA THR A 94 1.66 -1.41 -1.11
C THR A 94 1.36 0.07 -0.85
N VAL A 95 2.18 0.99 -1.39
CA VAL A 95 1.96 2.44 -1.26
C VAL A 95 0.65 2.86 -1.95
N LEU A 96 0.44 2.37 -3.18
CA LEU A 96 -0.75 2.71 -3.96
C LEU A 96 -2.03 2.23 -3.27
N HIS A 97 -2.05 0.98 -2.77
CA HIS A 97 -3.19 0.41 -2.05
C HIS A 97 -3.45 1.13 -0.74
N PHE A 98 -2.39 1.44 0.00
CA PHE A 98 -2.49 2.22 1.22
C PHE A 98 -3.12 3.59 0.97
N LEU A 99 -2.70 4.32 -0.07
CA LEU A 99 -3.30 5.61 -0.43
C LEU A 99 -4.76 5.47 -0.89
N VAL A 100 -5.08 4.44 -1.68
CA VAL A 100 -6.46 4.12 -2.09
C VAL A 100 -7.38 3.92 -0.88
N SER A 101 -6.87 3.43 0.26
CA SER A 101 -7.67 3.28 1.47
C SER A 101 -8.34 4.60 1.87
N PHE A 102 -7.62 5.73 1.77
CA PHE A 102 -8.09 7.07 2.11
C PHE A 102 -9.03 7.68 1.07
N ALA A 103 -9.18 7.06 -0.11
CA ALA A 103 -9.97 7.63 -1.18
C ALA A 103 -11.48 7.63 -0.85
N PRO A 104 -12.27 8.54 -1.47
CA PRO A 104 -13.72 8.51 -1.37
C PRO A 104 -14.29 7.15 -1.83
N PRO A 105 -15.48 6.75 -1.37
CA PRO A 105 -16.05 5.44 -1.72
C PRO A 105 -16.28 5.27 -3.23
N LEU A 106 -16.43 6.39 -3.95
CA LEU A 106 -16.56 6.44 -5.39
C LEU A 106 -15.30 5.95 -6.11
N LEU A 107 -14.11 6.09 -5.51
CA LEU A 107 -12.87 5.50 -6.03
C LEU A 107 -12.82 4.03 -5.61
N SER A 108 -12.99 3.15 -6.59
CA SER A 108 -13.05 1.71 -6.36
C SER A 108 -11.66 1.14 -6.08
N SER A 109 -11.53 0.27 -5.08
CA SER A 109 -10.26 -0.44 -4.83
C SER A 109 -9.89 -1.33 -6.03
N PRO A 110 -8.59 -1.58 -6.28
CA PRO A 110 -8.13 -2.36 -7.44
C PRO A 110 -8.74 -3.76 -7.57
N HIS A 111 -8.93 -4.49 -6.45
CA HIS A 111 -9.54 -5.83 -6.47
C HIS A 111 -11.01 -5.79 -6.89
N HIS A 112 -11.77 -4.78 -6.46
CA HIS A 112 -13.16 -4.59 -6.90
C HIS A 112 -13.23 -4.27 -8.38
N SER A 113 -12.32 -3.43 -8.89
CA SER A 113 -12.25 -3.10 -10.32
C SER A 113 -11.97 -4.34 -11.18
N LYS A 114 -11.09 -5.23 -10.70
CA LYS A 114 -10.81 -6.53 -11.36
C LYS A 114 -11.88 -7.61 -11.11
N ARG A 115 -12.89 -7.34 -10.27
CA ARG A 115 -13.90 -8.33 -9.84
C ARG A 115 -13.28 -9.58 -9.21
N MET A 116 -12.22 -9.39 -8.43
CA MET A 116 -11.50 -10.46 -7.75
C MET A 116 -11.75 -10.40 -6.25
N ALA A 117 -11.72 -11.57 -5.61
CA ALA A 117 -11.56 -11.61 -4.15
C ALA A 117 -10.21 -10.98 -3.76
N VAL A 118 -10.12 -10.41 -2.55
CA VAL A 118 -8.91 -9.73 -2.07
C VAL A 118 -7.69 -10.66 -2.12
N GLU A 119 -7.86 -11.89 -1.66
CA GLU A 119 -6.82 -12.93 -1.63
C GLU A 119 -6.32 -13.26 -3.03
N GLU A 120 -7.24 -13.43 -3.98
CA GLU A 120 -6.93 -13.74 -5.37
C GLU A 120 -6.17 -12.58 -6.02
N TYR A 121 -6.58 -11.33 -5.75
CA TYR A 121 -5.88 -10.15 -6.21
C TYR A 121 -4.46 -10.07 -5.64
N VAL A 122 -4.28 -10.30 -4.33
CA VAL A 122 -2.95 -10.27 -3.69
C VAL A 122 -2.02 -11.34 -4.27
N ASN A 123 -2.53 -12.52 -4.62
CA ASN A 123 -1.75 -13.57 -5.30
C ASN A 123 -1.29 -13.19 -6.71
N THR A 124 -1.85 -12.13 -7.30
CA THR A 124 -1.33 -11.55 -8.56
C THR A 124 -0.16 -10.58 -8.32
N LEU A 125 -0.03 -10.01 -7.12
CA LEU A 125 1.00 -9.03 -6.77
C LEU A 125 2.30 -9.69 -6.30
N VAL A 126 2.16 -10.80 -5.58
CA VAL A 126 3.27 -11.49 -4.90
C VAL A 126 3.14 -12.97 -5.16
N LYS A 127 4.19 -13.56 -5.72
CA LYS A 127 4.29 -15.02 -5.86
C LYS A 127 4.87 -15.64 -4.59
N TYR A 128 4.64 -16.93 -4.42
CA TYR A 128 5.15 -17.68 -3.25
C TYR A 128 6.68 -17.74 -3.20
N ASP A 129 7.35 -17.56 -4.34
CA ASP A 129 8.81 -17.45 -4.45
C ASP A 129 9.33 -16.03 -4.17
N GLY A 130 8.45 -15.09 -3.80
CA GLY A 130 8.80 -13.70 -3.53
C GLY A 130 8.91 -12.83 -4.78
N SER A 131 8.73 -13.36 -5.99
CA SER A 131 8.75 -12.56 -7.22
C SER A 131 7.54 -11.62 -7.30
N VAL A 132 7.78 -10.43 -7.84
CA VAL A 132 6.90 -9.26 -7.67
C VAL A 132 6.82 -8.36 -8.92
N ASP A 133 7.77 -8.45 -9.87
CA ASP A 133 7.95 -7.41 -10.89
C ASP A 133 6.82 -7.30 -11.93
N ASP A 134 6.18 -8.40 -12.32
CA ASP A 134 5.00 -8.34 -13.20
C ASP A 134 3.76 -7.80 -12.47
N GLY A 135 3.70 -8.00 -11.15
CA GLY A 135 2.58 -7.60 -10.29
C GLY A 135 2.49 -6.08 -10.13
N GLU A 136 3.63 -5.40 -9.99
CA GLU A 136 3.68 -3.95 -9.72
C GLU A 136 3.16 -3.09 -10.86
N ALA A 137 3.61 -3.38 -12.10
CA ALA A 137 3.17 -2.65 -13.27
C ALA A 137 1.65 -2.85 -13.50
N SER A 138 1.18 -4.09 -13.35
CA SER A 138 -0.26 -4.40 -13.40
C SER A 138 -1.06 -3.68 -12.32
N ALA A 139 -0.54 -3.65 -11.08
CA ALA A 139 -1.17 -2.96 -9.97
C ALA A 139 -1.29 -1.46 -10.23
N TRP A 140 -0.23 -0.84 -10.75
CA TRP A 140 -0.24 0.57 -11.15
C TRP A 140 -1.28 0.84 -12.23
N MET A 141 -1.26 0.10 -13.33
CA MET A 141 -2.23 0.30 -14.43
C MET A 141 -3.67 0.12 -13.97
N THR A 142 -3.91 -0.84 -13.06
CA THR A 142 -5.24 -1.04 -12.47
C THR A 142 -5.65 0.14 -11.59
N THR A 143 -4.70 0.70 -10.82
CA THR A 143 -4.94 1.84 -9.94
C THR A 143 -5.24 3.10 -10.75
N LEU A 144 -4.51 3.32 -11.85
CA LEU A 144 -4.76 4.41 -12.77
C LEU A 144 -6.13 4.30 -13.42
N ALA A 145 -6.51 3.11 -13.90
CA ALA A 145 -7.86 2.88 -14.42
C ALA A 145 -8.96 3.11 -13.36
N CYS A 146 -8.70 2.85 -12.08
CA CYS A 146 -9.61 3.21 -11.00
C CYS A 146 -9.76 4.74 -10.85
N CYS A 147 -8.67 5.49 -11.01
CA CYS A 147 -8.66 6.96 -10.96
C CYS A 147 -9.43 7.55 -12.16
N ASP A 148 -9.19 7.06 -13.38
CA ASP A 148 -9.92 7.47 -14.57
C ASP A 148 -11.44 7.27 -14.42
N ASN A 149 -11.85 6.08 -13.96
CA ASN A 149 -13.25 5.76 -13.69
C ASN A 149 -13.84 6.63 -12.57
N TYR A 150 -13.03 6.99 -11.57
CA TYR A 150 -13.45 7.93 -10.54
C TYR A 150 -13.70 9.32 -11.12
N HIS A 151 -12.81 9.86 -11.94
CA HIS A 151 -12.96 11.16 -12.59
C HIS A 151 -14.20 11.23 -13.49
N GLN A 152 -14.46 10.18 -14.28
CA GLN A 152 -15.66 10.08 -15.10
C GLN A 152 -16.95 10.08 -14.27
N ARG A 153 -16.96 9.39 -13.12
CA ARG A 153 -18.13 9.34 -12.23
C ARG A 153 -18.31 10.63 -11.45
N ALA A 154 -17.22 11.26 -11.02
CA ALA A 154 -17.26 12.52 -10.30
C ALA A 154 -17.74 13.68 -11.19
N SER A 155 -17.40 13.68 -12.49
CA SER A 155 -17.80 14.73 -13.43
C SER A 155 -19.30 14.74 -13.76
N VAL A 156 -19.97 13.60 -13.66
CA VAL A 156 -21.43 13.46 -13.89
C VAL A 156 -22.27 13.68 -12.63
N GLY A 157 -21.69 14.25 -11.56
CA GLY A 157 -22.38 14.50 -10.30
C GLY A 157 -22.54 13.24 -9.43
N GLY A 158 -21.73 12.20 -9.65
CA GLY A 158 -21.65 11.06 -8.75
C GLY A 158 -21.38 11.55 -7.32
N ASN A 159 -22.17 11.07 -6.36
CA ASN A 159 -22.19 11.59 -4.99
C ASN A 159 -20.78 11.61 -4.37
N ILE A 160 -20.16 12.80 -4.29
CA ILE A 160 -18.87 13.04 -3.63
C ILE A 160 -19.04 13.06 -2.10
N GLY A 161 -20.29 13.08 -1.60
CA GLY A 161 -20.63 13.18 -0.18
C GLY A 161 -20.30 11.96 0.70
N GLY A 162 -19.44 11.05 0.25
CA GLY A 162 -18.93 9.94 1.06
C GLY A 162 -17.57 10.27 1.65
N GLY A 163 -17.34 9.98 2.94
CA GLY A 163 -16.08 10.25 3.62
C GLY A 163 -14.84 9.69 2.92
N GLY A 164 -13.72 10.39 3.02
CA GLY A 164 -12.47 10.10 2.30
C GLY A 164 -11.90 11.37 1.66
N ASP A 165 -10.66 11.31 1.16
CA ASP A 165 -9.93 12.46 0.63
C ASP A 165 -9.97 12.49 -0.90
N SER A 166 -10.65 13.49 -1.45
CA SER A 166 -10.84 13.65 -2.89
C SER A 166 -9.54 13.87 -3.69
N ARG A 167 -8.45 14.24 -3.01
CA ARG A 167 -7.13 14.47 -3.61
C ARG A 167 -6.40 13.16 -3.93
N VAL A 168 -6.83 12.03 -3.36
CA VAL A 168 -6.14 10.74 -3.49
C VAL A 168 -5.93 10.32 -4.95
N ALA A 169 -6.92 10.51 -5.83
CA ALA A 169 -6.77 10.18 -7.25
C ALA A 169 -5.59 10.95 -7.88
N ALA A 170 -5.54 12.27 -7.69
CA ALA A 170 -4.47 13.12 -8.21
C ALA A 170 -3.10 12.82 -7.57
N ILE A 171 -3.07 12.42 -6.29
CA ILE A 171 -1.85 11.96 -5.61
C ILE A 171 -1.34 10.69 -6.30
N LEU A 172 -2.20 9.69 -6.50
CA LEU A 172 -1.85 8.41 -7.13
C LEU A 172 -1.30 8.61 -8.55
N GLU A 173 -1.98 9.43 -9.36
CA GLU A 173 -1.57 9.81 -10.72
C GLU A 173 -0.18 10.43 -10.77
N SER A 174 0.12 11.33 -9.83
CA SER A 174 1.43 12.00 -9.74
C SER A 174 2.53 11.07 -9.21
N LEU A 175 2.18 10.18 -8.28
CA LEU A 175 3.11 9.37 -7.51
C LEU A 175 3.55 8.09 -8.23
N GLY A 176 2.62 7.40 -8.91
CA GLY A 176 2.83 6.07 -9.47
C GLY A 176 4.03 5.92 -10.41
N PRO A 177 4.21 6.82 -11.41
CA PRO A 177 5.35 6.74 -12.32
C PRO A 177 6.71 6.84 -11.61
N GLU A 178 6.79 7.64 -10.54
CA GLU A 178 8.02 7.84 -9.79
C GLU A 178 8.33 6.67 -8.84
N LEU A 179 7.31 6.08 -8.21
CA LEU A 179 7.48 4.85 -7.42
C LEU A 179 8.03 3.69 -8.26
N LEU A 180 7.46 3.48 -9.46
CA LEU A 180 7.92 2.43 -10.36
C LEU A 180 9.32 2.70 -10.92
N ARG A 181 9.67 3.97 -11.17
CA ARG A 181 11.01 4.36 -11.64
C ARG A 181 12.07 4.05 -10.59
N ARG A 182 11.85 4.44 -9.33
CA ARG A 182 12.83 4.25 -8.24
C ARG A 182 13.16 2.80 -7.95
N ARG A 183 12.23 1.89 -8.20
CA ARG A 183 12.44 0.45 -7.99
C ARG A 183 13.31 -0.21 -9.05
N ARG A 184 13.38 0.36 -10.26
CA ARG A 184 14.21 -0.16 -11.35
C ARG A 184 15.69 0.22 -11.22
N LEU A 185 16.01 1.11 -10.27
CA LEU A 185 17.34 1.61 -9.95
C LEU A 185 17.88 0.88 -8.71
#